data_AF-A0A948YI72-F1
#
_entry.id   AF-A0A948YI72-F1
#
_cell.length_a   1.000
_cell.length_b   1.000
_cell.length_c   1.000
_cell.angle_alpha   90.00
_cell.angle_beta   90.00
_cell.angle_gamma   90.00
#
_symmetry.space_group_name_H-M   'P 1'
#
loop_
_entity.id
_entity.type
_entity.pdbx_description
1 polymer ?
#
loop_
_entity_poly.entity_id
_entity_poly.type
_entity_poly.pdbx_seq_one_letter_code
_entity_poly.pdbx_strand_id
1 'polypeptide(L)'
;NGTTIFRTHVDVDSIGKLMPLEGLLEVRKEYADVCDIQIVAFPQEGIVKNEGTEKLLRQAMELGADVVGGMPYNEYTYDDSKKHIDIAFQIAKEFDADIDMHVDETDDPNARTLEYLAAKTIKGGWQGRVTAGHTCALAAYDDLYAAKVIGMIKEAEMNMITNPATNLMLQGRYDKQPIRRGITRVKELLEAGVNVCYGQDCLKDTFYPTWGREDMLEVGLITAHAAQFTMPKEIEILYDMPTINAAKVLRLKNYGIKVGNPASLNIIDALTVQEAFRTQADRLYVIREGKVIARTKTISELFRKK
;
A
#
# COMPACT_ATOMS: atom_id res chain seq x y z
N ASN A 1 -10.46 -14.13 1.93
CA ASN A 1 -10.88 -13.03 1.02
C ASN A 1 -10.19 -13.00 -0.35
N GLY A 2 -9.46 -14.05 -0.75
CA GLY A 2 -8.90 -14.16 -2.11
C GLY A 2 -7.55 -13.48 -2.33
N THR A 3 -7.06 -12.70 -1.35
CA THR A 3 -5.69 -12.19 -1.34
C THR A 3 -4.73 -13.34 -1.04
N THR A 4 -3.78 -13.56 -1.95
CA THR A 4 -2.75 -14.61 -1.83
C THR A 4 -1.34 -14.08 -2.03
N ILE A 5 -1.20 -12.78 -2.31
CA ILE A 5 0.08 -12.10 -2.45
C ILE A 5 -0.12 -10.72 -1.82
N PHE A 6 0.74 -10.36 -0.87
CA PHE A 6 0.69 -9.05 -0.23
C PHE A 6 2.06 -8.61 0.27
N ARG A 7 2.16 -7.32 0.57
CA ARG A 7 3.33 -6.71 1.21
C ARG A 7 2.91 -6.24 2.60
N THR A 8 3.76 -6.50 3.58
CA THR A 8 3.56 -6.08 4.97
C THR A 8 4.75 -5.24 5.42
N HIS A 9 4.47 -4.20 6.21
CA HIS A 9 5.48 -3.40 6.88
C HIS A 9 5.72 -3.98 8.27
N VAL A 10 6.99 -4.05 8.68
CA VAL A 10 7.35 -4.54 10.01
C VAL A 10 8.26 -3.57 10.73
N ASP A 11 7.85 -3.19 11.93
CA ASP A 11 8.57 -2.24 12.77
C ASP A 11 9.98 -2.74 13.10
N VAL A 12 10.96 -1.92 12.75
CA VAL A 12 12.39 -2.11 13.02
C VAL A 12 12.92 -0.84 13.66
N ASP A 13 13.05 -0.86 14.98
CA ASP A 13 13.42 0.29 15.80
C ASP A 13 14.09 -0.13 17.13
N SER A 14 14.47 0.84 17.97
CA SER A 14 15.09 0.57 19.28
C SER A 14 14.22 -0.19 20.29
N ILE A 15 12.89 -0.24 20.09
CA ILE A 15 11.91 -0.84 21.01
C ILE A 15 11.72 -2.31 20.67
N GLY A 16 11.23 -2.60 19.47
CA GLY A 16 10.96 -3.94 18.97
C GLY A 16 12.20 -4.66 18.44
N LYS A 17 13.25 -3.90 18.10
CA LYS A 17 14.48 -4.40 17.46
C LYS A 17 14.14 -5.18 16.20
N LEU A 18 14.52 -6.45 16.14
CA LEU A 18 14.28 -7.36 15.00
C LEU A 18 13.27 -8.46 15.33
N MET A 19 12.73 -8.48 16.55
CA MET A 19 11.84 -9.55 17.00
C MET A 19 10.54 -9.63 16.17
N PRO A 20 9.86 -8.51 15.82
CA PRO A 20 8.71 -8.56 14.92
C PRO A 20 9.06 -9.13 13.54
N LEU A 21 10.22 -8.76 13.00
CA LEU A 21 10.71 -9.26 11.71
C LEU A 21 10.94 -10.78 11.78
N GLU A 22 11.67 -11.27 12.79
CA GLU A 22 11.91 -12.70 12.98
C GLU A 22 10.59 -13.49 13.00
N GLY A 23 9.57 -12.98 13.69
CA GLY A 23 8.23 -13.58 13.68
C GLY A 23 7.61 -13.66 12.29
N LEU A 24 7.64 -12.56 11.51
CA LEU A 24 7.10 -12.56 10.15
C LEU A 24 7.90 -13.43 9.17
N LEU A 25 9.21 -13.57 9.37
CA LEU A 25 10.04 -14.47 8.58
C LEU A 25 9.59 -15.94 8.76
N GLU A 26 9.21 -16.32 9.99
CA GLU A 26 8.67 -17.66 10.26
C GLU A 26 7.24 -17.82 9.71
N VAL A 27 6.37 -16.82 9.87
CA VAL A 27 5.02 -16.84 9.26
C VAL A 27 5.09 -16.98 7.73
N ARG A 28 6.00 -16.26 7.09
CA ARG A 28 6.22 -16.37 5.64
C ARG A 28 6.62 -17.78 5.20
N LYS A 29 7.40 -18.51 6.02
CA LYS A 29 7.74 -19.91 5.75
C LYS A 29 6.55 -20.84 6.00
N GLU A 30 5.85 -20.65 7.10
CA GLU A 30 4.70 -21.48 7.51
C GLU A 30 3.57 -21.43 6.49
N TYR A 31 3.31 -20.27 5.90
CA TYR A 31 2.18 -20.03 4.98
C TYR A 31 2.57 -19.97 3.50
N ALA A 32 3.77 -20.40 3.12
CA ALA A 32 4.28 -20.30 1.74
C ALA A 32 3.41 -21.06 0.71
N ASP A 33 2.69 -22.10 1.13
CA ASP A 33 1.74 -22.85 0.30
C ASP A 33 0.40 -22.13 0.12
N VAL A 34 0.09 -21.14 0.96
CA VAL A 34 -1.17 -20.39 0.95
C VAL A 34 -0.99 -18.98 0.37
N CYS A 35 0.10 -18.29 0.70
CA CYS A 35 0.35 -16.91 0.25
C CYS A 35 1.83 -16.58 0.06
N ASP A 36 2.08 -15.52 -0.72
CA ASP A 36 3.38 -14.86 -0.84
C ASP A 36 3.37 -13.57 -0.02
N ILE A 37 4.41 -13.39 0.81
CA ILE A 37 4.56 -12.22 1.67
C ILE A 37 5.86 -11.51 1.31
N GLN A 38 5.77 -10.27 0.83
CA GLN A 38 6.90 -9.34 0.81
C GLN A 38 6.97 -8.58 2.13
N ILE A 39 8.15 -8.49 2.74
CA ILE A 39 8.35 -7.86 4.04
C ILE A 39 9.18 -6.58 3.86
N VAL A 40 8.64 -5.46 4.30
CA VAL A 40 9.31 -4.16 4.32
C VAL A 40 9.91 -3.92 5.70
N ALA A 41 11.23 -3.73 5.78
CA ALA A 41 11.88 -3.32 7.02
C ALA A 41 11.55 -1.85 7.31
N PHE A 42 10.67 -1.59 8.28
CA PHE A 42 10.00 -0.31 8.42
C PHE A 42 10.40 0.43 9.72
N PRO A 43 11.05 1.60 9.62
CA PRO A 43 11.53 2.35 10.77
C PRO A 43 10.42 3.25 11.36
N GLN A 44 9.47 2.66 12.07
CA GLN A 44 8.31 3.37 12.64
C GLN A 44 8.73 4.55 13.52
N GLU A 45 9.75 4.39 14.37
CA GLU A 45 10.25 5.48 15.23
C GLU A 45 11.21 6.46 14.51
N GLY A 46 11.34 6.37 13.19
CA GLY A 46 12.30 7.15 12.39
C GLY A 46 13.69 6.52 12.35
N ILE A 47 14.51 6.98 11.40
CA ILE A 47 15.90 6.53 11.22
C ILE A 47 16.87 7.48 11.92
N VAL A 48 16.63 8.79 11.80
CA VAL A 48 17.56 9.81 12.27
C VAL A 48 17.31 10.14 13.73
N LYS A 49 16.04 10.32 14.12
CA LYS A 49 15.68 10.60 15.52
C LYS A 49 15.78 9.41 16.46
N ASN A 50 15.75 8.17 15.96
CA ASN A 50 15.87 6.95 16.75
C ASN A 50 17.26 6.33 16.58
N GLU A 51 18.10 6.49 17.60
CA GLU A 51 19.50 6.05 17.55
C GLU A 51 19.59 4.52 17.36
N GLY A 52 20.41 4.10 16.40
CA GLY A 52 20.65 2.69 16.10
C GLY A 52 19.73 2.08 15.05
N THR A 53 18.65 2.76 14.65
CA THR A 53 17.71 2.25 13.63
C THR A 53 18.36 1.98 12.30
N GLU A 54 19.26 2.84 11.81
CA GLU A 54 19.99 2.58 10.55
C GLU A 54 20.71 1.23 10.58
N LYS A 55 21.38 0.90 11.69
CA LYS A 55 22.05 -0.39 11.86
C LYS A 55 21.05 -1.54 11.87
N LEU A 56 19.93 -1.38 12.58
CA LEU A 56 18.88 -2.39 12.64
C LEU A 56 18.24 -2.62 11.27
N LEU A 57 18.02 -1.58 10.46
CA LEU A 57 17.52 -1.72 9.09
C LEU A 57 18.46 -2.55 8.22
N ARG A 58 19.78 -2.31 8.30
CA ARG A 58 20.76 -3.14 7.57
C ARG A 58 20.71 -4.59 8.02
N GLN A 59 20.63 -4.83 9.33
CA GLN A 59 20.48 -6.18 9.88
C GLN A 59 19.16 -6.83 9.44
N ALA A 60 18.06 -6.07 9.35
CA ALA A 60 16.79 -6.56 8.85
C ALA A 60 16.88 -7.01 7.38
N MET A 61 17.57 -6.23 6.54
CA MET A 61 17.84 -6.63 5.16
C MET A 61 18.72 -7.88 5.08
N GLU A 62 19.79 -7.97 5.90
CA GLU A 62 20.64 -9.17 5.99
C GLU A 62 19.87 -10.44 6.41
N LEU A 63 18.87 -10.29 7.30
CA LEU A 63 18.01 -11.39 7.77
C LEU A 63 16.97 -11.83 6.73
N GLY A 64 16.73 -11.03 5.69
CA GLY A 64 15.85 -11.38 4.57
C GLY A 64 14.55 -10.59 4.48
N ALA A 65 14.53 -9.34 4.97
CA ALA A 65 13.53 -8.37 4.50
C ALA A 65 13.74 -8.09 2.99
N ASP A 66 12.65 -7.90 2.25
CA ASP A 66 12.68 -7.81 0.78
C ASP A 66 12.80 -6.36 0.30
N VAL A 67 12.29 -5.41 1.09
CA VAL A 67 12.10 -4.01 0.70
C VAL A 67 12.54 -3.10 1.85
N VAL A 68 13.17 -1.97 1.51
CA VAL A 68 13.57 -0.95 2.49
C VAL A 68 12.42 0.02 2.73
N GLY A 69 12.04 0.17 4.00
CA GLY A 69 10.99 1.08 4.42
C GLY A 69 11.46 2.49 4.73
N GLY A 70 10.51 3.33 5.12
CA GLY A 70 10.78 4.66 5.66
C GLY A 70 9.52 5.39 6.09
N MET A 71 9.67 6.35 7.01
CA MET A 71 8.62 7.27 7.43
C MET A 71 9.18 8.70 7.60
N PRO A 72 9.56 9.38 6.49
CA PRO A 72 10.37 10.59 6.56
C PRO A 72 9.72 11.74 7.34
N TYR A 73 8.39 11.88 7.26
CA TYR A 73 7.65 12.94 7.95
C TYR A 73 7.66 12.77 9.49
N ASN A 74 7.96 11.57 10.00
CA ASN A 74 8.06 11.35 11.44
C ASN A 74 9.36 11.91 12.04
N GLU A 75 10.34 12.31 11.23
CA GLU A 75 11.56 12.96 11.71
C GLU A 75 11.28 14.37 12.26
N TYR A 76 12.16 14.87 13.14
CA TYR A 76 11.92 16.17 13.80
C TYR A 76 12.05 17.38 12.88
N THR A 77 12.91 17.30 11.86
CA THR A 77 13.20 18.42 10.96
C THR A 77 13.13 17.98 9.52
N TYR A 78 12.87 18.92 8.61
CA TYR A 78 12.85 18.65 7.18
C TYR A 78 14.21 18.17 6.65
N ASP A 79 15.32 18.65 7.23
CA ASP A 79 16.66 18.18 6.88
C ASP A 79 16.87 16.73 7.31
N ASP A 80 16.36 16.35 8.48
CA ASP A 80 16.38 14.96 8.95
C ASP A 80 15.46 14.08 8.09
N SER A 81 14.29 14.56 7.66
CA SER A 81 13.43 13.83 6.71
C SER A 81 14.14 13.55 5.37
N LYS A 82 14.91 14.51 4.85
CA LYS A 82 15.73 14.29 3.65
C LYS A 82 16.85 13.28 3.91
N LYS A 83 17.51 13.38 5.06
CA LYS A 83 18.56 12.44 5.47
C LYS A 83 18.00 11.02 5.65
N HIS A 84 16.80 10.88 6.19
CA HIS A 84 16.07 9.60 6.29
C HIS A 84 15.91 8.95 4.92
N ILE A 85 15.39 9.71 3.93
CA ILE A 85 15.27 9.23 2.55
C ILE A 85 16.64 8.84 2.00
N ASP A 86 17.67 9.65 2.21
CA ASP A 86 19.02 9.38 1.72
C ASP A 86 19.62 8.09 2.31
N ILE A 87 19.41 7.83 3.60
CA ILE A 87 19.85 6.58 4.25
C ILE A 87 19.11 5.38 3.66
N ALA A 88 17.79 5.46 3.51
CA ALA A 88 17.03 4.37 2.91
C ALA A 88 17.48 4.05 1.48
N PHE A 89 17.81 5.06 0.66
CA PHE A 89 18.42 4.84 -0.66
C PHE A 89 19.82 4.21 -0.59
N GLN A 90 20.63 4.54 0.42
CA GLN A 90 21.93 3.90 0.61
C GLN A 90 21.75 2.41 0.91
N ILE A 91 20.88 2.08 1.86
CA ILE A 91 20.55 0.68 2.20
C ILE A 91 20.00 -0.04 0.96
N ALA A 92 19.02 0.55 0.26
CA ALA A 92 18.43 -0.07 -0.93
C ALA A 92 19.48 -0.37 -2.02
N LYS A 93 20.49 0.51 -2.19
CA LYS A 93 21.60 0.28 -3.12
C LYS A 93 22.53 -0.84 -2.69
N GLU A 94 22.84 -0.93 -1.39
CA GLU A 94 23.73 -1.97 -0.85
C GLU A 94 23.13 -3.37 -1.01
N PHE A 95 21.81 -3.49 -0.89
CA PHE A 95 21.10 -4.77 -0.95
C PHE A 95 20.40 -5.03 -2.29
N ASP A 96 20.55 -4.14 -3.29
CA ASP A 96 19.78 -4.15 -4.55
C ASP A 96 18.25 -4.30 -4.31
N ALA A 97 17.74 -3.62 -3.29
CA ALA A 97 16.36 -3.72 -2.86
C ALA A 97 15.48 -2.60 -3.44
N ASP A 98 14.17 -2.84 -3.42
CA ASP A 98 13.16 -1.82 -3.70
C ASP A 98 12.89 -0.98 -2.45
N ILE A 99 12.16 0.12 -2.61
CA ILE A 99 11.79 1.05 -1.54
C ILE A 99 10.27 1.17 -1.45
N ASP A 100 9.73 1.12 -0.23
CA ASP A 100 8.32 1.39 0.05
C ASP A 100 8.16 2.18 1.37
N MET A 101 7.77 3.45 1.27
CA MET A 101 7.75 4.37 2.41
C MET A 101 6.35 4.85 2.75
N HIS A 102 6.10 5.09 4.04
CA HIS A 102 5.02 5.95 4.50
C HIS A 102 5.43 7.40 4.31
N VAL A 103 4.85 8.07 3.31
CA VAL A 103 5.28 9.40 2.88
C VAL A 103 4.17 10.39 3.16
N ASP A 104 4.51 11.45 3.91
CA ASP A 104 3.63 12.59 4.20
C ASP A 104 2.19 12.17 4.61
N GLU A 105 2.07 11.19 5.52
CA GLU A 105 0.79 10.78 6.12
C GLU A 105 0.32 11.82 7.16
N THR A 106 -0.08 12.98 6.66
CA THR A 106 -0.53 14.10 7.48
C THR A 106 -1.39 15.05 6.65
N ASP A 107 -2.09 15.95 7.33
CA ASP A 107 -2.89 17.01 6.72
C ASP A 107 -2.12 18.34 6.53
N ASP A 108 -0.84 18.40 6.91
CA ASP A 108 0.02 19.59 6.77
C ASP A 108 0.43 19.80 5.29
N PRO A 109 0.03 20.91 4.64
CA PRO A 109 0.43 21.21 3.25
C PRO A 109 1.92 21.49 3.06
N ASN A 110 2.69 21.59 4.16
CA ASN A 110 4.14 21.78 4.15
C ASN A 110 4.92 20.47 4.30
N ALA A 111 4.25 19.35 4.58
CA ALA A 111 4.86 18.02 4.54
C ALA A 111 5.17 17.64 3.09
N ARG A 112 6.40 17.92 2.65
CA ARG A 112 6.83 17.90 1.24
C ARG A 112 8.01 16.97 1.01
N THR A 113 7.97 15.80 1.62
CA THR A 113 9.04 14.79 1.45
C THR A 113 8.84 13.98 0.17
N LEU A 114 7.61 13.92 -0.36
CA LEU A 114 7.27 13.24 -1.61
C LEU A 114 8.04 13.76 -2.84
N GLU A 115 8.19 15.08 -2.99
CA GLU A 115 8.94 15.63 -4.14
C GLU A 115 10.45 15.33 -4.05
N TYR A 116 10.98 15.28 -2.83
CA TYR A 116 12.37 14.92 -2.60
C TYR A 116 12.60 13.44 -2.90
N LEU A 117 11.67 12.57 -2.48
CA LEU A 117 11.68 11.15 -2.82
C LEU A 117 11.69 10.95 -4.34
N ALA A 118 10.79 11.61 -5.07
CA ALA A 118 10.75 11.55 -6.54
C ALA A 118 12.08 12.02 -7.19
N ALA A 119 12.61 13.15 -6.72
CA ALA A 119 13.89 13.65 -7.22
C ALA A 119 15.07 12.68 -6.93
N LYS A 120 15.05 12.00 -5.78
CA LYS A 120 16.06 10.99 -5.42
C LYS A 120 15.92 9.72 -6.23
N THR A 121 14.70 9.28 -6.52
CA THR A 121 14.43 8.15 -7.41
C THR A 121 15.06 8.39 -8.79
N ILE A 122 14.81 9.54 -9.41
CA ILE A 122 15.35 9.91 -10.74
C ILE A 122 16.88 9.98 -10.69
N LYS A 123 17.44 10.73 -9.74
CA LYS A 123 18.91 10.89 -9.61
C LYS A 123 19.62 9.59 -9.28
N GLY A 124 18.94 8.70 -8.57
CA GLY A 124 19.46 7.41 -8.14
C GLY A 124 19.41 6.33 -9.23
N GLY A 125 18.64 6.53 -10.30
CA GLY A 125 18.39 5.49 -11.30
C GLY A 125 17.44 4.39 -10.79
N TRP A 126 16.57 4.69 -9.83
CA TRP A 126 15.68 3.74 -9.15
C TRP A 126 14.24 3.79 -9.67
N GLN A 127 14.03 4.33 -10.89
CA GLN A 127 12.72 4.39 -11.51
C GLN A 127 12.04 3.02 -11.56
N GLY A 128 10.73 2.98 -11.25
CA GLY A 128 9.95 1.74 -11.19
C GLY A 128 10.18 0.89 -9.94
N ARG A 129 11.08 1.29 -9.02
CA ARG A 129 11.47 0.53 -7.82
C ARG A 129 11.12 1.21 -6.50
N VAL A 130 10.44 2.36 -6.55
CA VAL A 130 10.10 3.17 -5.38
C VAL A 130 8.60 3.32 -5.28
N THR A 131 8.07 3.07 -4.09
CA THR A 131 6.66 3.16 -3.74
C THR A 131 6.45 4.16 -2.62
N ALA A 132 5.43 5.01 -2.75
CA ALA A 132 5.02 5.94 -1.71
C ALA A 132 3.57 5.63 -1.29
N GLY A 133 3.42 5.22 -0.03
CA GLY A 133 2.13 5.00 0.61
C GLY A 133 1.57 6.26 1.27
N HIS A 134 0.26 6.29 1.47
CA HIS A 134 -0.53 7.35 2.12
C HIS A 134 -0.52 8.65 1.31
N THR A 135 0.53 9.45 1.39
CA THR A 135 0.69 10.76 0.69
C THR A 135 -0.50 11.70 0.90
N CYS A 136 -1.09 11.66 2.09
CA CYS A 136 -2.28 12.43 2.46
C CYS A 136 -2.08 13.93 2.25
N ALA A 137 -0.88 14.44 2.57
CA ALA A 137 -0.55 15.86 2.45
C ALA A 137 -0.70 16.40 1.02
N LEU A 138 -0.53 15.54 -0.01
CA LEU A 138 -0.69 15.94 -1.41
C LEU A 138 -2.09 16.51 -1.69
N ALA A 139 -3.12 16.06 -0.98
CA ALA A 139 -4.47 16.62 -1.09
C ALA A 139 -4.62 18.01 -0.45
N ALA A 140 -3.72 18.40 0.45
CA ALA A 140 -3.67 19.71 1.06
C ALA A 140 -2.77 20.71 0.30
N TYR A 141 -1.95 20.24 -0.64
CA TYR A 141 -1.07 21.10 -1.42
C TYR A 141 -1.85 22.11 -2.28
N ASP A 142 -1.22 23.26 -2.53
CA ASP A 142 -1.60 24.15 -3.63
C ASP A 142 -1.63 23.38 -4.96
N ASP A 143 -2.63 23.65 -5.80
CA ASP A 143 -2.89 22.86 -7.01
C ASP A 143 -1.76 22.93 -8.04
N LEU A 144 -1.12 24.08 -8.22
CA LEU A 144 -0.01 24.22 -9.16
C LEU A 144 1.19 23.41 -8.67
N TYR A 145 1.45 23.45 -7.36
CA TYR A 145 2.51 22.67 -6.75
C TYR A 145 2.20 21.16 -6.80
N ALA A 146 0.97 20.74 -6.52
CA ALA A 146 0.55 19.35 -6.64
C ALA A 146 0.75 18.82 -8.07
N ALA A 147 0.35 19.58 -9.09
CA ALA A 147 0.54 19.20 -10.48
C ALA A 147 2.03 19.01 -10.84
N LYS A 148 2.91 19.89 -10.36
CA LYS A 148 4.38 19.73 -10.50
C LYS A 148 4.84 18.43 -9.85
N VAL A 149 4.45 18.16 -8.60
CA VAL A 149 4.88 16.96 -7.86
C VAL A 149 4.37 15.69 -8.53
N ILE A 150 3.12 15.66 -9.01
CA ILE A 150 2.56 14.53 -9.78
C ILE A 150 3.39 14.29 -11.06
N GLY A 151 3.80 15.35 -11.77
CA GLY A 151 4.71 15.24 -12.92
C GLY A 151 6.05 14.60 -12.55
N MET A 152 6.62 14.99 -11.41
CA MET A 152 7.87 14.40 -10.91
C MET A 152 7.71 12.93 -10.53
N ILE A 153 6.60 12.55 -9.88
CA ILE A 153 6.26 11.15 -9.55
C ILE A 153 6.16 10.31 -10.83
N LYS A 154 5.55 10.87 -11.88
CA LYS A 154 5.43 10.21 -13.18
C LYS A 154 6.80 10.01 -13.84
N GLU A 155 7.65 11.04 -13.86
CA GLU A 155 9.01 10.95 -14.41
C GLU A 155 9.89 9.96 -13.62
N ALA A 156 9.68 9.89 -12.30
CA ALA A 156 10.35 8.94 -11.43
C ALA A 156 9.83 7.49 -11.58
N GLU A 157 8.78 7.26 -12.38
CA GLU A 157 8.07 5.98 -12.49
C GLU A 157 7.74 5.37 -11.11
N MET A 158 7.39 6.24 -10.15
CA MET A 158 7.05 5.80 -8.80
C MET A 158 5.67 5.14 -8.78
N ASN A 159 5.51 4.21 -7.84
CA ASN A 159 4.23 3.62 -7.51
C ASN A 159 3.60 4.37 -6.32
N MET A 160 2.27 4.45 -6.30
CA MET A 160 1.53 5.11 -5.24
C MET A 160 0.54 4.13 -4.61
N ILE A 161 0.48 4.12 -3.28
CA ILE A 161 -0.53 3.36 -2.53
C ILE A 161 -1.39 4.34 -1.73
N THR A 162 -2.68 4.37 -2.00
CA THR A 162 -3.64 5.07 -1.14
C THR A 162 -4.25 4.09 -0.14
N ASN A 163 -4.46 4.50 1.12
CA ASN A 163 -5.04 3.62 2.15
C ASN A 163 -6.33 4.23 2.74
N PRO A 164 -7.42 4.37 1.95
CA PRO A 164 -8.56 5.18 2.35
C PRO A 164 -9.28 4.70 3.61
N ALA A 165 -9.28 3.38 3.88
CA ALA A 165 -9.89 2.82 5.09
C ALA A 165 -9.28 3.42 6.36
N THR A 166 -7.95 3.43 6.45
CA THR A 166 -7.19 4.03 7.56
C THR A 166 -7.18 5.55 7.46
N ASN A 167 -6.86 6.13 6.29
CA ASN A 167 -6.65 7.58 6.17
C ASN A 167 -7.93 8.38 6.46
N LEU A 168 -9.12 7.91 6.06
CA LEU A 168 -10.38 8.56 6.43
C LEU A 168 -10.62 8.58 7.95
N MET A 169 -9.99 7.67 8.71
CA MET A 169 -10.06 7.65 10.17
C MET A 169 -8.96 8.47 10.83
N LEU A 170 -7.76 8.56 10.25
CA LEU A 170 -6.63 9.24 10.88
C LEU A 170 -6.56 10.73 10.51
N GLN A 171 -6.98 11.08 9.31
CA GLN A 171 -6.89 12.44 8.79
C GLN A 171 -8.17 13.23 9.09
N GLY A 172 -8.11 14.56 8.93
CA GLY A 172 -9.19 15.50 9.25
C GLY A 172 -9.47 15.65 10.76
N ARG A 173 -8.70 14.98 11.63
CA ARG A 173 -8.92 14.97 13.09
C ARG A 173 -8.73 16.33 13.76
N TYR A 174 -7.97 17.21 13.13
CA TYR A 174 -7.71 18.57 13.61
C TYR A 174 -8.57 19.64 12.90
N ASP A 175 -9.39 19.25 11.92
CA ASP A 175 -10.33 20.18 11.28
C ASP A 175 -11.53 20.47 12.20
N LYS A 176 -12.19 21.62 12.00
CA LYS A 176 -13.45 21.96 12.69
C LYS A 176 -14.65 21.60 11.82
N GLN A 177 -14.98 22.41 10.84
CA GLN A 177 -15.88 22.12 9.72
C GLN A 177 -15.59 23.11 8.59
N PRO A 178 -15.62 22.69 7.31
CA PRO A 178 -15.77 21.31 6.85
C PRO A 178 -14.57 20.43 7.23
N ILE A 179 -14.80 19.14 7.46
CA ILE A 179 -13.75 18.14 7.67
C ILE A 179 -13.28 17.62 6.31
N ARG A 180 -11.98 17.70 6.04
CA ARG A 180 -11.41 17.14 4.80
C ARG A 180 -11.43 15.61 4.81
N ARG A 181 -11.36 15.03 3.61
CA ARG A 181 -11.22 13.57 3.45
C ARG A 181 -9.84 13.06 3.86
N GLY A 182 -8.80 13.83 3.57
CA GLY A 182 -7.42 13.50 3.93
C GLY A 182 -6.84 12.28 3.19
N ILE A 183 -7.42 11.87 2.05
CA ILE A 183 -6.80 10.89 1.16
C ILE A 183 -6.05 11.60 0.03
N THR A 184 -5.02 10.98 -0.55
CA THR A 184 -4.26 11.54 -1.67
C THR A 184 -5.10 11.79 -2.93
N ARG A 185 -4.50 12.46 -3.94
CA ARG A 185 -5.14 12.86 -5.21
C ARG A 185 -5.21 11.69 -6.21
N VAL A 186 -5.94 10.63 -5.86
CA VAL A 186 -5.98 9.34 -6.60
C VAL A 186 -6.29 9.51 -8.10
N LYS A 187 -7.33 10.27 -8.44
CA LYS A 187 -7.75 10.43 -9.85
C LYS A 187 -6.73 11.22 -10.66
N GLU A 188 -6.20 12.31 -10.10
CA GLU A 188 -5.17 13.13 -10.77
C GLU A 188 -3.89 12.31 -11.03
N LEU A 189 -3.48 11.45 -10.08
CA LEU A 189 -2.35 10.53 -10.25
C LEU A 189 -2.61 9.51 -11.38
N LEU A 190 -3.80 8.90 -11.39
CA LEU A 190 -4.19 7.94 -12.45
C LEU A 190 -4.26 8.61 -13.83
N GLU A 191 -4.83 9.81 -13.92
CA GLU A 191 -4.93 10.60 -15.16
C GLU A 191 -3.55 11.01 -15.69
N ALA A 192 -2.59 11.28 -14.80
CA ALA A 192 -1.18 11.50 -15.16
C ALA A 192 -0.44 10.21 -15.58
N GLY A 193 -1.10 9.05 -15.50
CA GLY A 193 -0.52 7.75 -15.85
C GLY A 193 0.45 7.20 -14.82
N VAL A 194 0.33 7.62 -13.56
CA VAL A 194 1.06 7.03 -12.42
C VAL A 194 0.41 5.70 -12.05
N ASN A 195 1.22 4.71 -11.66
CA ASN A 195 0.68 3.44 -11.16
C ASN A 195 0.17 3.64 -9.73
N VAL A 196 -1.15 3.54 -9.54
CA VAL A 196 -1.80 3.70 -8.23
C VAL A 196 -2.53 2.41 -7.85
N CYS A 197 -2.33 1.93 -6.63
CA CYS A 197 -3.14 0.89 -6.01
C CYS A 197 -3.71 1.37 -4.66
N TYR A 198 -4.53 0.53 -4.03
CA TYR A 198 -5.00 0.76 -2.66
C TYR A 198 -4.71 -0.43 -1.75
N GLY A 199 -4.51 -0.16 -0.46
CA GLY A 199 -4.25 -1.17 0.57
C GLY A 199 -5.26 -1.12 1.72
N GLN A 200 -5.39 -2.24 2.43
CA GLN A 200 -6.12 -2.29 3.71
C GLN A 200 -5.38 -1.50 4.79
N ASP A 201 -4.04 -1.52 4.74
CA ASP A 201 -3.17 -0.94 5.76
C ASP A 201 -3.39 -1.62 7.11
N CYS A 202 -4.06 -0.98 8.06
CA CYS A 202 -4.26 -1.48 9.41
C CYS A 202 -5.38 -2.53 9.53
N LEU A 203 -5.20 -3.51 10.41
CA LEU A 203 -6.21 -4.51 10.79
C LEU A 203 -6.28 -4.67 12.31
N LYS A 204 -7.34 -4.16 12.94
CA LYS A 204 -7.60 -4.28 14.39
C LYS A 204 -6.36 -3.98 15.27
N ASP A 205 -5.65 -2.93 14.91
CA ASP A 205 -4.48 -2.45 15.63
C ASP A 205 -4.76 -1.12 16.34
N THR A 206 -3.71 -0.47 16.82
CA THR A 206 -3.81 0.81 17.54
C THR A 206 -4.33 1.97 16.68
N PHE A 207 -4.19 1.91 15.36
CA PHE A 207 -4.58 2.96 14.43
C PHE A 207 -5.98 2.72 13.84
N TYR A 208 -6.37 1.46 13.66
CA TYR A 208 -7.65 1.05 13.11
C TYR A 208 -8.32 -0.06 13.96
N PRO A 209 -8.77 0.27 15.18
CA PRO A 209 -9.02 -0.72 16.24
C PRO A 209 -10.24 -1.62 16.04
N THR A 210 -11.24 -1.18 15.26
CA THR A 210 -12.55 -1.87 15.17
C THR A 210 -12.78 -2.57 13.84
N TRP A 211 -12.23 -2.00 12.77
CA TRP A 211 -12.64 -2.30 11.40
C TRP A 211 -11.56 -3.11 10.67
N GLY A 212 -11.85 -3.46 9.41
CA GLY A 212 -10.95 -4.19 8.52
C GLY A 212 -11.28 -5.67 8.43
N ARG A 213 -11.37 -6.17 7.19
CA ARG A 213 -11.61 -7.59 6.89
C ARG A 213 -10.56 -8.20 5.98
N GLU A 214 -9.55 -7.44 5.54
CA GLU A 214 -8.62 -7.85 4.49
C GLU A 214 -9.36 -8.25 3.19
N ASP A 215 -10.42 -7.52 2.85
CA ASP A 215 -11.19 -7.72 1.63
C ASP A 215 -10.96 -6.57 0.65
N MET A 216 -10.28 -6.83 -0.47
CA MET A 216 -10.02 -5.80 -1.47
C MET A 216 -11.29 -5.30 -2.18
N LEU A 217 -12.42 -6.01 -2.11
CA LEU A 217 -13.72 -5.49 -2.55
C LEU A 217 -14.31 -4.48 -1.55
N GLU A 218 -14.05 -4.67 -0.25
CA GLU A 218 -14.46 -3.73 0.81
C GLU A 218 -13.59 -2.47 0.75
N VAL A 219 -12.26 -2.64 0.70
CA VAL A 219 -11.33 -1.51 0.57
C VAL A 219 -11.57 -0.75 -0.73
N GLY A 220 -11.88 -1.44 -1.82
CA GLY A 220 -12.26 -0.81 -3.08
C GLY A 220 -13.56 -0.02 -2.97
N LEU A 221 -14.59 -0.55 -2.29
CA LEU A 221 -15.81 0.20 -2.03
C LEU A 221 -15.54 1.50 -1.26
N ILE A 222 -14.71 1.45 -0.22
CA ILE A 222 -14.32 2.64 0.55
C ILE A 222 -13.54 3.62 -0.35
N THR A 223 -12.60 3.11 -1.14
CA THR A 223 -11.80 3.90 -2.09
C THR A 223 -12.69 4.59 -3.13
N ALA A 224 -13.70 3.89 -3.66
CA ALA A 224 -14.64 4.44 -4.63
C ALA A 224 -15.38 5.66 -4.07
N HIS A 225 -15.83 5.58 -2.82
CA HIS A 225 -16.52 6.69 -2.15
C HIS A 225 -15.56 7.85 -1.84
N ALA A 226 -14.39 7.53 -1.28
CA ALA A 226 -13.42 8.53 -0.85
C ALA A 226 -12.87 9.35 -2.03
N ALA A 227 -12.52 8.67 -3.12
CA ALA A 227 -11.92 9.27 -4.32
C ALA A 227 -12.96 9.54 -5.44
N GLN A 228 -14.25 9.30 -5.18
CA GLN A 228 -15.37 9.61 -6.08
C GLN A 228 -15.31 8.91 -7.44
N PHE A 229 -15.09 7.59 -7.43
CA PHE A 229 -15.25 6.72 -8.59
C PHE A 229 -16.75 6.39 -8.76
N THR A 230 -17.33 6.77 -9.91
CA THR A 230 -18.78 6.62 -10.16
C THR A 230 -19.11 6.04 -11.52
N MET A 231 -18.25 6.19 -12.52
CA MET A 231 -18.52 5.76 -13.89
C MET A 231 -18.16 4.28 -14.10
N PRO A 232 -18.86 3.53 -14.98
CA PRO A 232 -18.56 2.11 -15.20
C PRO A 232 -17.09 1.81 -15.51
N LYS A 233 -16.44 2.63 -16.35
CA LYS A 233 -15.00 2.50 -16.67
C LYS A 233 -14.10 2.76 -15.46
N GLU A 234 -14.49 3.67 -14.57
CA GLU A 234 -13.76 3.96 -13.34
C GLU A 234 -13.82 2.74 -12.40
N ILE A 235 -14.93 2.01 -12.36
CA ILE A 235 -15.08 0.81 -11.54
C ILE A 235 -14.15 -0.33 -12.02
N GLU A 236 -13.93 -0.47 -13.33
CA GLU A 236 -12.93 -1.41 -13.86
C GLU A 236 -11.51 -0.99 -13.45
N ILE A 237 -11.16 0.29 -13.54
CA ILE A 237 -9.87 0.82 -13.07
C ILE A 237 -9.68 0.54 -11.57
N LEU A 238 -10.72 0.77 -10.78
CA LEU A 238 -10.72 0.48 -9.35
C LEU A 238 -10.45 -1.00 -9.06
N TYR A 239 -10.93 -1.93 -9.89
CA TYR A 239 -10.62 -3.35 -9.76
C TYR A 239 -9.20 -3.72 -10.18
N ASP A 240 -8.64 -3.01 -11.16
CA ASP A 240 -7.23 -3.16 -11.55
C ASP A 240 -6.27 -2.69 -10.44
N MET A 241 -6.67 -1.73 -9.61
CA MET A 241 -5.84 -1.17 -8.52
C MET A 241 -5.28 -2.25 -7.57
N PRO A 242 -6.08 -3.09 -6.90
CA PRO A 242 -5.58 -4.13 -5.99
C PRO A 242 -5.09 -5.41 -6.71
N THR A 243 -5.22 -5.48 -8.04
CA THR A 243 -4.83 -6.64 -8.84
C THR A 243 -3.62 -6.33 -9.71
N ILE A 244 -3.83 -5.81 -10.91
CA ILE A 244 -2.80 -5.52 -11.91
C ILE A 244 -1.82 -4.44 -11.43
N ASN A 245 -2.32 -3.37 -10.81
CA ASN A 245 -1.46 -2.28 -10.36
C ASN A 245 -0.66 -2.67 -9.11
N ALA A 246 -1.28 -3.36 -8.15
CA ALA A 246 -0.59 -3.95 -7.01
C ALA A 246 0.49 -4.96 -7.46
N ALA A 247 0.23 -5.78 -8.48
CA ALA A 247 1.24 -6.68 -9.03
C ALA A 247 2.46 -5.95 -9.60
N LYS A 248 2.28 -4.74 -10.18
CA LYS A 248 3.40 -3.88 -10.60
C LYS A 248 4.17 -3.32 -9.41
N VAL A 249 3.48 -2.91 -8.34
CA VAL A 249 4.11 -2.45 -7.07
C VAL A 249 5.00 -3.54 -6.47
N LEU A 250 4.50 -4.78 -6.49
CA LEU A 250 5.23 -5.98 -6.03
C LEU A 250 6.25 -6.51 -7.05
N ARG A 251 6.33 -5.90 -8.25
CA ARG A 251 7.18 -6.27 -9.39
C ARG A 251 7.07 -7.73 -9.82
N LEU A 252 5.85 -8.25 -9.80
CA LEU A 252 5.58 -9.62 -10.24
C LEU A 252 5.72 -9.72 -11.77
N LYS A 253 6.48 -10.72 -12.26
CA LYS A 253 6.72 -10.91 -13.70
C LYS A 253 5.58 -11.63 -14.42
N ASN A 254 4.97 -12.61 -13.77
CA ASN A 254 4.01 -13.55 -14.38
C ASN A 254 2.62 -13.48 -13.72
N TYR A 255 2.13 -12.27 -13.44
CA TYR A 255 0.81 -12.08 -12.83
C TYR A 255 -0.30 -11.90 -13.88
N GLY A 256 -1.50 -12.37 -13.56
CA GLY A 256 -2.72 -12.22 -14.38
C GLY A 256 -3.12 -13.50 -15.12
N ILE A 257 -4.34 -13.50 -15.66
CA ILE A 257 -4.93 -14.66 -16.35
C ILE A 257 -4.44 -14.70 -17.80
N LYS A 258 -3.31 -15.37 -18.03
CA LYS A 258 -2.69 -15.54 -19.34
C LYS A 258 -2.02 -16.91 -19.45
N VAL A 259 -2.04 -17.49 -20.65
CA VAL A 259 -1.31 -18.74 -20.95
C VAL A 259 0.16 -18.56 -20.59
N GLY A 260 0.69 -19.49 -19.78
CA GLY A 260 2.07 -19.48 -19.29
C GLY A 260 2.25 -18.92 -17.87
N ASN A 261 1.27 -18.15 -17.35
CA ASN A 261 1.31 -17.68 -15.96
C ASN A 261 0.91 -18.80 -14.99
N PRO A 262 1.29 -18.70 -13.70
CA PRO A 262 0.78 -19.60 -12.65
C PRO A 262 -0.74 -19.62 -12.61
N ALA A 263 -1.32 -20.80 -12.38
CA ALA A 263 -2.76 -20.99 -12.26
C ALA A 263 -3.28 -20.52 -10.89
N SER A 264 -3.13 -19.23 -10.61
CA SER A 264 -3.57 -18.58 -9.37
C SER A 264 -4.68 -17.57 -9.69
N LEU A 265 -5.90 -17.82 -9.22
CA LEU A 265 -7.09 -17.02 -9.54
C LEU A 265 -8.20 -17.18 -8.49
N ASN A 266 -9.08 -16.19 -8.45
CA ASN A 266 -10.29 -16.22 -7.64
C ASN A 266 -11.52 -16.46 -8.54
N ILE A 267 -12.44 -17.30 -8.09
CA ILE A 267 -13.79 -17.39 -8.63
C ILE A 267 -14.70 -16.56 -7.72
N ILE A 268 -15.20 -15.43 -8.23
CA ILE A 268 -16.04 -14.48 -7.48
C ILE A 268 -17.51 -14.73 -7.85
N ASP A 269 -18.41 -14.67 -6.87
CA ASP A 269 -19.86 -14.85 -7.08
C ASP A 269 -20.53 -13.61 -7.70
N ALA A 270 -20.04 -13.19 -8.86
CA ALA A 270 -20.54 -12.05 -9.61
C ALA A 270 -20.28 -12.21 -11.11
N LEU A 271 -21.17 -11.68 -11.93
CA LEU A 271 -21.03 -11.71 -13.40
C LEU A 271 -20.20 -10.55 -13.94
N THR A 272 -20.05 -9.47 -13.17
CA THR A 272 -19.31 -8.28 -13.56
C THR A 272 -18.56 -7.73 -12.35
N VAL A 273 -17.51 -6.93 -12.60
CA VAL A 273 -16.78 -6.20 -11.56
C VAL A 273 -17.72 -5.27 -10.78
N GLN A 274 -18.63 -4.60 -11.49
CA GLN A 274 -19.63 -3.74 -10.86
C GLN A 274 -20.51 -4.52 -9.87
N GLU A 275 -21.00 -5.70 -10.24
CA GLU A 275 -21.78 -6.55 -9.34
C GLU A 275 -20.93 -7.04 -8.17
N ALA A 276 -19.67 -7.43 -8.41
CA ALA A 276 -18.76 -7.86 -7.35
C ALA A 276 -18.60 -6.79 -6.25
N PHE A 277 -18.38 -5.53 -6.64
CA PHE A 277 -18.35 -4.42 -5.67
C PHE A 277 -19.71 -4.14 -5.05
N ARG A 278 -20.80 -4.11 -5.83
CA ARG A 278 -22.14 -3.77 -5.33
C ARG A 278 -22.64 -4.76 -4.29
N THR A 279 -22.42 -6.06 -4.49
CA THR A 279 -22.89 -7.12 -3.60
C THR A 279 -21.85 -7.53 -2.55
N GLN A 280 -20.63 -6.98 -2.64
CA GLN A 280 -19.48 -7.44 -1.83
C GLN A 280 -19.32 -8.95 -1.97
N ALA A 281 -19.26 -9.42 -3.23
CA ALA A 281 -19.40 -10.82 -3.60
C ALA A 281 -18.35 -11.73 -2.94
N ASP A 282 -18.79 -12.91 -2.54
CA ASP A 282 -17.91 -13.93 -1.98
C ASP A 282 -16.91 -14.47 -3.01
N ARG A 283 -15.74 -14.88 -2.52
CA ARG A 283 -14.78 -15.67 -3.29
C ARG A 283 -15.14 -17.14 -3.13
N LEU A 284 -15.91 -17.67 -4.08
CA LEU A 284 -16.39 -19.06 -4.10
C LEU A 284 -15.23 -20.05 -4.05
N TYR A 285 -14.17 -19.77 -4.81
CA TYR A 285 -12.95 -20.55 -4.84
C TYR A 285 -11.74 -19.63 -4.90
N VAL A 286 -10.72 -19.95 -4.12
CA VAL A 286 -9.39 -19.38 -4.23
C VAL A 286 -8.47 -20.49 -4.71
N ILE A 287 -7.86 -20.29 -5.87
CA ILE A 287 -6.96 -21.25 -6.50
C ILE A 287 -5.57 -20.62 -6.52
N ARG A 288 -4.57 -21.39 -6.12
CA ARG A 288 -3.16 -21.01 -6.14
C ARG A 288 -2.35 -22.14 -6.75
N GLU A 289 -1.55 -21.83 -7.76
CA GLU A 289 -0.72 -22.80 -8.49
C GLU A 289 -1.48 -24.08 -8.92
N GLY A 290 -2.72 -23.90 -9.38
CA GLY A 290 -3.57 -25.00 -9.86
C GLY A 290 -4.26 -25.80 -8.76
N LYS A 291 -4.10 -25.44 -7.48
CA LYS A 291 -4.76 -26.10 -6.34
C LYS A 291 -5.82 -25.19 -5.73
N VAL A 292 -6.97 -25.75 -5.39
CA VAL A 292 -7.99 -25.04 -4.59
C VAL A 292 -7.49 -24.98 -3.16
N ILE A 293 -7.20 -23.76 -2.66
CA ILE A 293 -6.71 -23.54 -1.29
C ILE A 293 -7.82 -23.04 -0.35
N ALA A 294 -8.90 -22.48 -0.88
CA ALA A 294 -10.08 -22.11 -0.10
C ALA A 294 -11.36 -22.24 -0.92
N ARG A 295 -12.47 -22.54 -0.23
CA ARG A 295 -13.82 -22.58 -0.79
C ARG A 295 -14.81 -21.92 0.18
N THR A 296 -15.68 -21.08 -0.36
CA THR A 296 -16.75 -20.41 0.40
C THR A 296 -18.11 -20.87 -0.09
N LYS A 297 -19.07 -21.03 0.82
CA LYS A 297 -20.49 -21.27 0.51
C LYS A 297 -21.34 -20.39 1.43
N THR A 298 -22.16 -19.55 0.81
CA THR A 298 -23.11 -18.68 1.52
C THR A 298 -24.53 -19.19 1.30
N ILE A 299 -25.30 -19.27 2.38
CA ILE A 299 -26.70 -19.70 2.38
C ILE A 299 -27.52 -18.57 2.99
N SER A 300 -28.53 -18.09 2.27
CA SER A 300 -29.46 -17.07 2.75
C SER A 300 -30.88 -17.60 2.63
N GLU A 301 -31.58 -17.68 3.76
CA GLU A 301 -32.95 -18.19 3.83
C GLU A 301 -33.91 -17.03 4.11
N LEU A 302 -34.86 -16.81 3.21
CA LEU A 302 -35.90 -15.80 3.39
C LEU A 302 -37.16 -16.43 3.99
N PHE A 303 -37.38 -16.21 5.28
CA PHE A 303 -38.61 -16.63 5.94
C PHE A 303 -39.69 -15.56 5.73
N ARG A 304 -40.75 -15.87 4.97
CA ARG A 304 -41.94 -15.03 4.85
C ARG A 304 -43.07 -15.60 5.70
N LYS A 305 -43.66 -14.78 6.59
CA LYS A 305 -45.00 -15.10 7.13
C LYS A 305 -46.02 -14.84 6.01
N LYS A 306 -46.91 -15.80 5.78
CA LYS A 306 -48.07 -15.63 4.90
C LYS A 306 -49.01 -14.57 5.46
#